data_AF-A0A0F2MK75-F1
#
_entry.id   AF-A0A0F2MK75-F1
#
_cell.length_a   1.000
_cell.length_b   1.000
_cell.length_c   1.000
_cell.angle_alpha   90.00
_cell.angle_beta   90.00
_cell.angle_gamma   90.00
#
_symmetry.space_group_name_H-M   'P 1'
#
loop_
_entity.id
_entity.type
_entity.pdbx_description
1 polymer ?
#
loop_
_entity_poly.entity_id
_entity_poly.type
_entity_poly.pdbx_seq_one_letter_code
_entity_poly.pdbx_strand_id
1 'polypeptide(L)'
;MRTWLQGATDIGFSDMMCNPRLYMDSINMVPNKTCNYTDTLISIKPWPEDDDFNKHKLAADIDGTIPSVQWLNLLNGGTVPIKATLLAEWHDDRLQPWVHYVPMDMSFIDVYGLLDYFIKPKNHNYDDYDQTSQRIAEAGAAWAAKWLRREDMRLYTWRLLLEYARLMDDQRERMGYVGDLMDQAKEGHG
;
A
#
# COMPACT_ATOMS: atom_id res chain seq x y z
N MET A 1 5.04 26.69 9.11
CA MET A 1 4.86 25.26 9.46
C MET A 1 4.52 25.18 10.95
N ARG A 2 3.55 24.35 11.39
CA ARG A 2 3.19 24.27 12.82
C ARG A 2 4.42 23.83 13.64
N THR A 3 4.70 24.49 14.76
CA THR A 3 5.91 24.28 15.59
C THR A 3 6.07 22.86 16.14
N TRP A 4 4.97 22.10 16.26
CA TRP A 4 5.03 20.71 16.71
C TRP A 4 5.60 19.75 15.67
N LEU A 5 5.44 20.03 14.38
CA LEU A 5 5.93 19.17 13.29
C LEU A 5 7.46 19.08 13.30
N GLN A 6 8.14 20.20 13.59
CA GLN A 6 9.60 20.25 13.63
C GLN A 6 10.23 19.31 14.68
N GLY A 7 9.49 18.95 15.74
CA GLY A 7 9.94 17.98 16.74
C GLY A 7 9.48 16.54 16.49
N ALA A 8 8.66 16.30 15.47
CA ALA A 8 8.01 15.01 15.21
C ALA A 8 8.29 14.45 13.80
N THR A 9 8.93 15.22 12.92
CA THR A 9 9.16 14.81 11.53
C THR A 9 10.62 14.98 11.12
N ASP A 10 11.23 13.92 10.61
CA ASP A 10 12.54 13.95 9.96
C ASP A 10 12.36 13.74 8.44
N ILE A 11 12.18 14.83 7.69
CA ILE A 11 11.78 14.80 6.27
C ILE A 11 12.94 15.27 5.37
N GLY A 12 13.15 14.55 4.28
CA GLY A 12 14.05 14.95 3.21
C GLY A 12 13.83 14.14 1.94
N PHE A 13 14.49 14.53 0.86
CA PHE A 13 14.51 13.77 -0.40
C PHE A 13 15.78 12.94 -0.51
N SER A 14 15.74 11.84 -1.26
CA SER A 14 16.93 11.06 -1.57
C SER A 14 17.81 11.66 -2.67
N ASP A 15 17.20 12.40 -3.59
CA ASP A 15 17.80 13.14 -4.70
C ASP A 15 16.80 14.24 -5.12
N MET A 16 17.25 15.48 -5.24
CA MET A 16 16.40 16.61 -5.67
C MET A 16 16.12 16.62 -7.17
N MET A 17 16.79 15.77 -7.95
CA MET A 17 16.60 15.62 -9.41
C MET A 17 16.59 16.99 -10.15
N CYS A 18 17.56 17.85 -9.84
CA CYS A 18 17.63 19.23 -10.33
C CYS A 18 17.62 19.31 -11.87
N ASN A 19 17.02 20.37 -12.44
CA ASN A 19 17.18 20.75 -13.85
C ASN A 19 17.70 22.21 -13.96
N PRO A 20 18.80 22.49 -14.68
CA PRO A 20 19.76 21.52 -15.21
C PRO A 20 20.36 20.69 -14.07
N ARG A 21 20.57 19.39 -14.29
CA ARG A 21 21.40 18.59 -13.37
C ARG A 21 22.77 19.24 -13.44
N LEU A 22 23.14 19.97 -12.38
CA LEU A 22 24.47 20.55 -12.25
C LEU A 22 25.43 19.36 -12.20
N TYR A 23 25.93 18.98 -13.37
CA TYR A 23 26.94 17.96 -13.50
C TYR A 23 28.19 18.49 -12.79
N MET A 24 28.71 17.62 -11.93
CA MET A 24 30.07 17.63 -11.38
C MET A 24 30.30 18.48 -10.13
N ASP A 25 30.32 17.78 -8.99
CA ASP A 25 31.50 17.85 -8.14
C ASP A 25 32.70 17.40 -9.00
N SER A 26 33.54 18.34 -9.44
CA SER A 26 34.59 18.15 -10.47
C SER A 26 35.67 17.14 -10.11
N ILE A 27 35.62 16.61 -8.89
CA ILE A 27 36.59 15.70 -8.30
C ILE A 27 36.09 14.25 -8.35
N ASN A 28 34.77 14.01 -8.23
CA ASN A 28 34.24 12.67 -7.95
C ASN A 28 33.28 12.10 -9.00
N MET A 29 32.90 12.86 -10.04
CA MET A 29 31.96 12.40 -11.08
C MET A 29 30.61 11.86 -10.53
N VAL A 30 30.23 12.25 -9.31
CA VAL A 30 28.94 11.91 -8.70
C VAL A 30 27.95 13.06 -8.96
N PRO A 31 26.70 12.77 -9.41
CA PRO A 31 25.67 13.79 -9.50
C PRO A 31 25.43 14.44 -8.13
N ASN A 32 25.49 15.78 -8.06
CA ASN A 32 25.11 16.46 -6.83
C ASN A 32 23.62 16.24 -6.60
N LYS A 33 23.27 15.71 -5.42
CA LYS A 33 21.89 15.40 -5.03
C LYS A 33 21.12 16.63 -4.57
N THR A 34 21.81 17.75 -4.33
CA THR A 34 21.21 19.03 -3.91
C THR A 34 21.15 20.05 -5.06
N CYS A 35 20.19 20.97 -4.97
CA CYS A 35 20.10 22.13 -5.86
C CYS A 35 20.37 23.41 -5.07
N ASN A 36 21.14 24.35 -5.64
CA ASN A 36 21.45 25.65 -5.02
C ASN A 36 20.19 26.47 -4.66
N TYR A 37 19.06 26.24 -5.35
CA TYR A 37 17.81 26.96 -5.08
C TYR A 37 16.91 26.29 -4.02
N THR A 38 17.25 25.10 -3.52
CA THR A 38 16.47 24.39 -2.50
C THR A 38 17.28 23.89 -1.31
N ASP A 39 18.61 24.03 -1.34
CA ASP A 39 19.53 23.51 -0.32
C ASP A 39 19.25 23.99 1.11
N THR A 40 18.75 25.23 1.23
CA THR A 40 18.38 25.87 2.50
C THR A 40 16.99 25.47 2.98
N LEU A 41 16.14 24.93 2.09
CA LEU A 41 14.74 24.62 2.37
C LEU A 41 14.53 23.13 2.67
N ILE A 42 15.32 22.26 2.03
CA ILE A 42 15.09 20.82 2.07
C ILE A 42 16.40 20.06 2.29
N SER A 43 16.36 19.10 3.21
CA SER A 43 17.49 18.22 3.51
C SER A 43 17.50 16.98 2.61
N ILE A 44 18.71 16.46 2.33
CA ILE A 44 18.87 15.14 1.69
C ILE A 44 18.92 14.07 2.77
N LYS A 45 18.20 12.98 2.55
CA LYS A 45 18.21 11.80 3.40
C LYS A 45 18.70 10.58 2.61
N PRO A 46 19.38 9.62 3.26
CA PRO A 46 19.72 8.37 2.60
C PRO A 46 18.45 7.64 2.19
N TRP A 47 18.55 6.81 1.16
CA TRP A 47 17.47 5.88 0.85
C TRP A 47 17.33 4.91 2.02
N PRO A 48 16.11 4.64 2.51
CA PRO A 48 15.91 3.66 3.58
C PRO A 48 16.40 2.27 3.16
N GLU A 49 16.93 1.51 4.11
CA GLU A 49 17.24 0.10 3.90
C GLU A 49 15.95 -0.73 3.77
N ASP A 50 16.05 -1.91 3.16
CA ASP A 50 14.94 -2.86 3.14
C ASP A 50 14.48 -3.16 4.58
N ASP A 51 13.17 -3.17 4.81
CA ASP A 51 12.48 -3.29 6.12
C ASP A 51 12.61 -2.10 7.10
N ASP A 52 13.25 -0.98 6.72
CA ASP A 52 13.32 0.19 7.60
C ASP A 52 11.93 0.76 7.95
N PHE A 53 10.96 0.60 7.05
CA PHE A 53 9.57 0.97 7.26
C PHE A 53 8.92 0.22 8.45
N ASN A 54 9.33 -1.03 8.72
CA ASN A 54 8.78 -1.83 9.82
C ASN A 54 9.30 -1.38 11.20
N LYS A 55 10.36 -0.55 11.24
CA LYS A 55 10.88 0.04 12.48
C LYS A 55 10.07 1.25 12.94
N HIS A 56 9.17 1.74 12.10
CA HIS A 56 8.35 2.92 12.35
C HIS A 56 6.93 2.50 12.73
N LYS A 57 6.25 3.31 13.56
CA LYS A 57 4.87 3.05 13.99
C LYS A 57 3.88 3.11 12.82
N LEU A 58 4.11 4.02 11.89
CA LEU A 58 3.28 4.24 10.70
C LEU A 58 4.18 4.13 9.47
N ALA A 59 3.71 3.43 8.43
CA ALA A 59 4.38 3.37 7.15
C ALA A 59 3.38 3.67 6.04
N ALA A 60 3.67 4.68 5.22
CA ALA A 60 2.83 5.07 4.10
C ALA A 60 3.31 4.41 2.80
N ASP A 61 2.39 3.75 2.14
CA ASP A 61 2.50 3.16 0.82
C ASP A 61 1.74 4.04 -0.18
N ILE A 62 2.46 4.56 -1.17
CA ILE A 62 1.94 5.51 -2.15
C ILE A 62 2.26 4.95 -3.54
N ASP A 63 1.26 4.87 -4.40
CA ASP A 63 1.46 4.39 -5.77
C ASP A 63 2.46 5.24 -6.54
N GLY A 64 3.30 4.56 -7.31
CA GLY A 64 4.09 5.16 -8.38
C GLY A 64 3.40 4.98 -9.73
N THR A 65 4.20 4.77 -10.78
CA THR A 65 3.71 4.39 -12.10
C THR A 65 3.05 3.00 -12.11
N ILE A 66 3.41 2.17 -11.13
CA ILE A 66 2.90 0.81 -10.93
C ILE A 66 2.48 0.66 -9.46
N PRO A 67 1.66 -0.36 -9.14
CA PRO A 67 1.29 -0.63 -7.77
C PRO A 67 2.52 -0.94 -6.92
N SER A 68 2.42 -0.65 -5.62
CA SER A 68 3.54 -0.88 -4.72
C SER A 68 3.86 -2.35 -4.56
N VAL A 69 5.12 -2.69 -4.83
CA VAL A 69 5.66 -4.05 -4.59
C VAL A 69 5.92 -4.33 -3.11
N GLN A 70 5.89 -3.30 -2.26
CA GLN A 70 6.18 -3.39 -0.83
C GLN A 70 4.91 -3.58 0.01
N TRP A 71 3.73 -3.40 -0.57
CA TRP A 71 2.45 -3.41 0.14
C TRP A 71 2.24 -4.65 1.03
N LEU A 72 2.51 -5.85 0.51
CA LEU A 72 2.38 -7.09 1.29
C LEU A 72 3.43 -7.20 2.40
N ASN A 73 4.63 -6.63 2.23
CA ASN A 73 5.63 -6.61 3.29
C ASN A 73 5.22 -5.66 4.41
N LEU A 74 4.67 -4.49 4.08
CA LEU A 74 4.15 -3.52 5.05
C LEU A 74 2.99 -4.10 5.87
N LEU A 75 2.05 -4.79 5.23
CA LEU A 75 0.95 -5.46 5.92
C LEU A 75 1.46 -6.51 6.94
N ASN A 76 2.54 -7.23 6.63
CA ASN A 76 3.12 -8.24 7.51
C ASN A 76 4.13 -7.65 8.52
N GLY A 77 4.51 -6.38 8.37
CA GLY A 77 5.63 -5.74 9.04
C GLY A 77 5.40 -5.30 10.48
N GLY A 78 4.17 -5.45 11.01
CA GLY A 78 3.81 -5.03 12.36
C GLY A 78 3.74 -3.51 12.58
N THR A 79 3.90 -2.73 11.51
CA THR A 79 3.62 -1.30 11.46
C THR A 79 2.16 -1.05 11.07
N VAL A 80 1.63 0.15 11.29
CA VAL A 80 0.33 0.55 10.74
C VAL A 80 0.52 0.92 9.26
N PRO A 81 0.00 0.11 8.32
CA PRO A 81 0.13 0.42 6.91
C PRO A 81 -0.90 1.50 6.55
N ILE A 82 -0.43 2.58 5.93
CA ILE A 82 -1.26 3.63 5.35
C ILE A 82 -1.20 3.47 3.83
N LYS A 83 -2.34 3.40 3.13
CA LYS A 83 -2.37 3.24 1.67
C LYS A 83 -2.99 4.44 0.99
N ALA A 84 -2.27 5.01 0.02
CA ALA A 84 -2.79 5.94 -0.97
C ALA A 84 -2.62 5.32 -2.36
N THR A 85 -3.71 4.84 -2.94
CA THR A 85 -3.70 4.10 -4.21
C THR A 85 -4.82 4.56 -5.15
N LEU A 86 -4.52 4.58 -6.45
CA LEU A 86 -5.51 4.73 -7.53
C LEU A 86 -5.63 3.44 -8.35
N LEU A 87 -4.73 2.48 -8.12
CA LEU A 87 -4.61 1.26 -8.89
C LEU A 87 -5.37 0.13 -8.20
N ALA A 88 -6.12 -0.63 -9.01
CA ALA A 88 -6.79 -1.83 -8.51
C ALA A 88 -5.83 -3.02 -8.53
N GLU A 89 -5.78 -3.74 -7.40
CA GLU A 89 -4.94 -4.91 -7.20
C GLU A 89 -5.76 -6.15 -6.85
N TRP A 90 -5.18 -7.34 -7.09
CA TRP A 90 -5.86 -8.63 -6.94
C TRP A 90 -6.39 -8.92 -5.52
N HIS A 91 -5.85 -8.24 -4.52
CA HIS A 91 -6.17 -8.45 -3.11
C HIS A 91 -7.12 -7.41 -2.52
N ASP A 92 -7.53 -6.39 -3.26
CA ASP A 92 -8.25 -5.24 -2.67
C ASP A 92 -9.58 -5.64 -2.05
N ASP A 93 -10.32 -6.55 -2.69
CA ASP A 93 -11.58 -7.09 -2.16
C ASP A 93 -11.42 -7.89 -0.86
N ARG A 94 -10.18 -8.19 -0.47
CA ARG A 94 -9.86 -8.91 0.77
C ARG A 94 -9.44 -7.96 1.88
N LEU A 95 -9.18 -6.68 1.61
CA LEU A 95 -8.67 -5.73 2.58
C LEU A 95 -9.71 -4.68 2.93
N GLN A 96 -10.04 -4.56 4.21
CA GLN A 96 -11.00 -3.56 4.69
C GLN A 96 -10.27 -2.35 5.28
N PRO A 97 -10.55 -1.12 4.79
CA PRO A 97 -10.01 0.09 5.39
C PRO A 97 -10.45 0.23 6.85
N TRP A 98 -9.58 0.80 7.68
CA TRP A 98 -9.69 0.95 9.13
C TRP A 98 -9.71 -0.36 9.94
N VAL A 99 -9.60 -1.52 9.28
CA VAL A 99 -9.44 -2.82 9.94
C VAL A 99 -8.04 -3.35 9.68
N HIS A 100 -7.64 -3.47 8.40
CA HIS A 100 -6.35 -4.04 8.01
C HIS A 100 -5.30 -2.97 7.68
N TYR A 101 -5.75 -1.77 7.31
CA TYR A 101 -4.89 -0.65 6.95
C TYR A 101 -5.63 0.67 7.10
N VAL A 102 -4.91 1.79 7.03
CA VAL A 102 -5.49 3.14 7.04
C VAL A 102 -5.52 3.70 5.62
N PRO A 103 -6.69 4.06 5.08
CA PRO A 103 -6.76 4.74 3.79
C PRO A 103 -6.29 6.19 3.92
N MET A 104 -5.54 6.66 2.93
CA MET A 104 -5.13 8.06 2.78
C MET A 104 -5.48 8.55 1.38
N ASP A 105 -5.93 9.80 1.27
CA ASP A 105 -6.24 10.42 0.00
C ASP A 105 -4.97 10.64 -0.84
N MET A 106 -5.04 10.38 -2.16
CA MET A 106 -3.90 10.54 -3.08
C MET A 106 -3.46 12.01 -3.23
N SER A 107 -4.33 12.98 -2.91
CA SER A 107 -3.97 14.41 -2.83
C SER A 107 -3.23 14.78 -1.54
N PHE A 108 -3.09 13.85 -0.60
CA PHE A 108 -2.47 14.02 0.72
C PHE A 108 -3.15 15.08 1.60
N ILE A 109 -4.40 15.47 1.31
CA ILE A 109 -5.11 16.50 2.08
C ILE A 109 -5.36 16.09 3.54
N ASP A 110 -5.44 14.79 3.80
CA ASP A 110 -5.71 14.16 5.08
C ASP A 110 -4.44 13.76 5.85
N VAL A 111 -3.24 13.89 5.26
CA VAL A 111 -1.97 13.48 5.90
C VAL A 111 -1.79 14.12 7.27
N TYR A 112 -2.09 15.41 7.41
CA TYR A 112 -1.97 16.11 8.69
C TYR A 112 -3.00 15.65 9.71
N GLY A 113 -4.18 15.23 9.27
CA GLY A 113 -5.21 14.64 10.13
C GLY A 113 -4.79 13.28 10.65
N LEU A 114 -4.21 12.43 9.79
CA LEU A 114 -3.66 11.12 10.17
C LEU A 114 -2.50 11.26 11.16
N LEU A 115 -1.57 12.19 10.92
CA LEU A 115 -0.47 12.47 11.85
C LEU A 115 -0.99 13.01 13.20
N ASP A 116 -1.98 13.91 13.19
CA ASP A 116 -2.58 14.43 14.42
C ASP A 116 -3.31 13.32 15.21
N TYR A 117 -3.94 12.36 14.51
CA TYR A 117 -4.63 11.22 15.13
C TYR A 117 -3.67 10.18 15.73
N PHE A 118 -2.61 9.81 15.01
CA PHE A 118 -1.74 8.68 15.41
C PHE A 118 -0.46 9.07 16.15
N ILE A 119 0.08 10.28 15.93
CA ILE A 119 1.38 10.70 16.50
C ILE A 119 1.18 11.63 17.71
N LYS A 120 0.05 12.32 17.83
CA LYS A 120 -0.12 13.37 18.84
C LYS A 120 -1.09 12.93 19.94
N PRO A 121 -0.64 12.96 21.21
CA PRO A 121 -1.43 13.67 22.22
C PRO A 121 -0.55 14.17 23.38
N LYS A 122 -0.13 15.44 23.39
CA LYS A 122 0.51 16.00 24.62
C LYS A 122 -0.50 16.22 25.77
N ASN A 123 -1.82 16.16 25.50
CA ASN A 123 -2.88 16.52 26.46
C ASN A 123 -4.09 15.54 26.53
N HIS A 124 -4.05 14.40 25.82
CA HIS A 124 -5.10 13.37 25.85
C HIS A 124 -4.50 12.00 26.19
N ASN A 125 -5.31 11.09 26.76
CA ASN A 125 -4.89 9.75 27.16
C ASN A 125 -4.25 9.02 25.98
N TYR A 126 -2.93 8.91 26.02
CA TYR A 126 -2.07 8.29 25.01
C TYR A 126 -2.46 6.83 24.72
N ASP A 127 -3.04 6.15 25.71
CA ASP A 127 -3.31 4.71 25.68
C ASP A 127 -4.34 4.27 24.63
N ASP A 128 -5.30 5.11 24.23
CA ASP A 128 -6.40 4.69 23.34
C ASP A 128 -5.97 4.65 21.85
N TYR A 129 -5.13 5.60 21.45
CA TYR A 129 -4.66 5.71 20.07
C TYR A 129 -3.56 4.69 19.75
N ASP A 130 -2.65 4.44 20.69
CA ASP A 130 -1.63 3.39 20.55
C ASP A 130 -2.29 2.00 20.47
N GLN A 131 -3.32 1.75 21.28
CA GLN A 131 -4.12 0.53 21.15
C GLN A 131 -4.82 0.43 19.80
N THR A 132 -5.34 1.53 19.26
CA THR A 132 -5.98 1.52 17.94
C THR A 132 -4.97 1.23 16.83
N SER A 133 -3.79 1.87 16.87
CA SER A 133 -2.68 1.56 15.95
C SER A 133 -2.29 0.10 16.01
N GLN A 134 -2.06 -0.43 17.21
CA GLN A 134 -1.67 -1.81 17.42
C GLN A 134 -2.72 -2.78 16.86
N ARG A 135 -4.01 -2.53 17.14
CA ARG A 135 -5.12 -3.36 16.62
C ARG A 135 -5.14 -3.41 15.09
N ILE A 136 -4.96 -2.27 14.42
CA ILE A 136 -4.95 -2.22 12.95
C ILE A 136 -3.74 -2.98 12.40
N ALA A 137 -2.55 -2.75 12.96
CA ALA A 137 -1.31 -3.42 12.52
C ALA A 137 -1.40 -4.94 12.71
N GLU A 138 -1.86 -5.41 13.88
CA GLU A 138 -2.01 -6.84 14.17
C GLU A 138 -3.09 -7.49 13.30
N ALA A 139 -4.23 -6.82 13.10
CA ALA A 139 -5.31 -7.33 12.25
C ALA A 139 -4.87 -7.42 10.79
N GLY A 140 -4.17 -6.41 10.27
CA GLY A 140 -3.59 -6.42 8.93
C GLY A 140 -2.60 -7.57 8.74
N ALA A 141 -1.66 -7.73 9.67
CA ALA A 141 -0.66 -8.80 9.62
C ALA A 141 -1.30 -10.19 9.72
N ALA A 142 -2.21 -10.40 10.66
CA ALA A 142 -2.90 -11.67 10.83
C ALA A 142 -3.75 -12.03 9.60
N TRP A 143 -4.40 -11.03 8.98
CA TRP A 143 -5.20 -11.23 7.78
C TRP A 143 -4.33 -11.56 6.57
N ALA A 144 -3.24 -10.81 6.36
CA ALA A 144 -2.29 -11.04 5.28
C ALA A 144 -1.64 -12.42 5.38
N ALA A 145 -1.21 -12.82 6.59
CA ALA A 145 -0.67 -14.15 6.85
C ALA A 145 -1.67 -15.28 6.57
N LYS A 146 -2.97 -15.01 6.62
CA LYS A 146 -4.03 -16.01 6.40
C LYS A 146 -4.53 -16.07 4.96
N TRP A 147 -4.68 -14.92 4.28
CA TRP A 147 -5.42 -14.80 3.03
C TRP A 147 -4.66 -14.16 1.87
N LEU A 148 -3.47 -13.60 2.12
CA LEU A 148 -2.64 -12.94 1.12
C LEU A 148 -1.30 -13.66 0.93
N ARG A 149 -1.28 -14.97 1.12
CA ARG A 149 -0.09 -15.79 0.94
C ARG A 149 0.19 -16.02 -0.54
N ARG A 150 1.36 -16.59 -0.83
CA ARG A 150 1.76 -16.96 -2.19
C ARG A 150 0.78 -17.95 -2.82
N GLU A 151 0.25 -18.88 -2.04
CA GLU A 151 -0.76 -19.86 -2.47
C GLU A 151 -2.05 -19.17 -2.88
N ASP A 152 -2.50 -18.18 -2.13
CA ASP A 152 -3.74 -17.45 -2.39
C ASP A 152 -3.64 -16.65 -3.70
N MET A 153 -2.49 -16.00 -3.95
CA MET A 153 -2.21 -15.31 -5.21
C MET A 153 -2.17 -16.27 -6.42
N ARG A 154 -1.57 -17.45 -6.25
CA ARG A 154 -1.56 -18.49 -7.30
C ARG A 154 -2.97 -18.98 -7.62
N LEU A 155 -3.79 -19.23 -6.61
CA LEU A 155 -5.18 -19.64 -6.79
C LEU A 155 -6.02 -18.56 -7.47
N TYR A 156 -5.86 -17.29 -7.06
CA TYR A 156 -6.50 -16.16 -7.71
C TYR A 156 -6.14 -16.10 -9.19
N THR A 157 -4.84 -16.13 -9.50
CA THR A 157 -4.33 -16.04 -10.88
C THR A 157 -4.82 -17.23 -11.72
N TRP A 158 -4.80 -18.44 -11.16
CA TRP A 158 -5.28 -19.62 -11.87
C TRP A 158 -6.79 -19.51 -12.18
N ARG A 159 -7.61 -19.11 -11.20
CA ARG A 159 -9.05 -18.92 -11.42
C ARG A 159 -9.33 -17.81 -12.42
N LEU A 160 -8.59 -16.70 -12.34
CA LEU A 160 -8.70 -15.60 -13.30
C LEU A 160 -8.47 -16.08 -14.73
N LEU A 161 -7.40 -16.87 -14.97
CA LEU A 161 -7.08 -17.40 -16.29
C LEU A 161 -8.15 -18.39 -16.79
N LEU A 162 -8.70 -19.23 -15.90
CA LEU A 162 -9.77 -20.16 -16.25
C LEU A 162 -11.08 -19.43 -16.63
N GLU A 163 -11.48 -18.43 -15.84
CA GLU A 163 -12.68 -17.64 -16.15
C GLU A 163 -12.48 -16.80 -17.41
N TYR A 164 -11.28 -16.26 -17.62
CA TYR A 164 -10.94 -15.56 -18.86
C TYR A 164 -11.03 -16.50 -20.07
N ALA A 165 -10.46 -17.70 -19.99
CA ALA A 165 -10.58 -18.70 -21.05
C ALA A 165 -12.04 -19.08 -21.32
N ARG A 166 -12.84 -19.29 -20.26
CA ARG A 166 -14.28 -19.57 -20.39
C ARG A 166 -15.03 -18.42 -21.08
N LEU A 167 -14.69 -17.18 -20.78
CA LEU A 167 -15.32 -16.00 -21.37
C LEU A 167 -14.96 -15.84 -22.86
N MET A 168 -13.72 -16.16 -23.22
CA MET A 168 -13.19 -16.00 -24.58
C MET A 168 -13.57 -17.13 -25.53
N ASP A 169 -14.13 -18.23 -25.04
CA ASP A 169 -14.50 -19.37 -25.86
C ASP A 169 -15.82 -19.12 -26.63
N ASP A 170 -15.83 -19.47 -27.92
CA ASP A 170 -17.00 -19.30 -28.79
C ASP A 170 -18.22 -20.11 -28.32
N GLN A 171 -18.01 -21.22 -27.62
CA GLN A 171 -19.06 -22.08 -27.05
C GLN A 171 -19.37 -21.74 -25.59
N ARG A 172 -18.97 -20.57 -25.08
CA ARG A 172 -19.18 -20.16 -23.67
C ARG A 172 -20.60 -20.34 -23.13
N GLU A 173 -21.63 -20.17 -23.98
CA GLU A 173 -23.04 -20.33 -23.61
C GLU A 173 -23.42 -21.79 -23.28
N ARG A 174 -22.57 -22.76 -23.66
CA ARG A 174 -22.78 -24.21 -23.49
C ARG A 174 -21.79 -24.87 -22.53
N MET A 175 -20.77 -24.15 -22.06
CA MET A 175 -19.73 -24.68 -21.18
C MET A 175 -20.05 -24.57 -19.69
N GLY A 176 -21.25 -24.10 -19.33
CA GLY A 176 -21.71 -24.08 -17.95
C GLY A 176 -22.01 -25.48 -17.40
N TYR A 177 -22.04 -25.61 -16.07
CA TYR A 177 -22.59 -26.80 -15.43
C TYR A 177 -24.08 -26.90 -15.75
N VAL A 178 -24.50 -27.94 -16.45
CA VAL A 178 -25.88 -28.16 -16.93
C VAL A 178 -26.66 -29.19 -16.10
N GLY A 179 -26.23 -29.48 -14.86
CA GLY A 179 -26.87 -30.49 -14.02
C GLY A 179 -28.36 -30.22 -13.79
N ASP A 180 -28.71 -28.95 -13.59
CA ASP A 180 -30.08 -28.45 -13.45
C ASP A 180 -30.92 -28.61 -14.74
N LEU A 181 -30.33 -28.33 -15.91
CA LEU A 181 -31.00 -28.54 -17.21
C LEU A 181 -31.22 -30.02 -17.51
N MET A 182 -30.28 -30.88 -17.09
CA MET A 182 -30.39 -32.33 -17.25
C MET A 182 -31.46 -32.96 -16.37
N ASP A 183 -31.71 -32.38 -15.19
CA ASP A 183 -32.75 -32.88 -14.28
C ASP A 183 -34.14 -32.39 -14.70
N GLN A 184 -34.28 -31.15 -15.18
CA GLN A 184 -35.53 -30.66 -15.80
C GLN A 184 -35.92 -31.46 -17.06
N ALA A 185 -34.94 -31.89 -17.87
CA ALA A 185 -35.19 -32.72 -19.04
C ALA A 185 -35.71 -34.13 -18.68
N LYS A 186 -35.43 -34.64 -17.48
CA LYS A 186 -35.94 -35.93 -17.00
C LYS A 186 -37.37 -35.84 -16.45
N GLU A 187 -37.74 -34.71 -15.85
CA GLU A 187 -39.09 -34.49 -15.30
C GLU A 187 -40.15 -34.22 -16.40
N GLY A 188 -39.74 -33.67 -17.56
CA GLY A 188 -40.64 -33.37 -18.69
C GLY A 188 -41.04 -34.56 -19.58
N HIS A 189 -40.65 -35.79 -19.23
CA HIS A 189 -40.95 -37.02 -19.99
C HIS A 189 -41.84 -38.02 -19.22
N GLY A 190 -42.72 -37.53 -18.34
CA GLY A 190 -43.79 -38.29 -17.69
C GLY A 190 -45.14 -38.11 -18.37
#